data_AF-A0A1M7YZU9-F1
#
_entry.id   AF-A0A1M7YZU9-F1
#
_cell.length_a   1.000
_cell.length_b   1.000
_cell.length_c   1.000
_cell.angle_alpha   90.00
_cell.angle_beta   90.00
_cell.angle_gamma   90.00
#
_symmetry.space_group_name_H-M   'P 1'
#
loop_
_entity.id
_entity.type
_entity.pdbx_description
1 polymer ?
#
loop_
_entity_poly.entity_id
_entity_poly.type
_entity_poly.pdbx_seq_one_letter_code
_entity_poly.pdbx_strand_id
1 'polypeptide(L)'
;MHNKIDVRGMEHDQAFTQLEQMIQAGHSGSLEILCSGKEITNELIGVLSQHGATCDVLVAEEGQTIIASFSVQSVMKQKSYIVGSDTLGKGDDVIGSKLMNAFFNVSSEYDQVPASVFFMNTGVKLCIEGAPALEALKKLAEKGTEILVCGTCLDFFGIKDKLAVGQVGTMHDLIGIYHHQTEVITL
;
A
#
# COMPACT_ATOMS: atom_id res chain seq x y z
N MET A 1 4.52 -8.47 24.87
CA MET A 1 4.00 -7.35 25.67
C MET A 1 2.54 -7.65 26.00
N HIS A 2 2.08 -7.35 27.21
CA HIS A 2 0.73 -7.67 27.65
C HIS A 2 -0.25 -6.67 27.02
N ASN A 3 -1.03 -7.09 26.03
CA ASN A 3 -2.01 -6.25 25.34
C ASN A 3 -3.33 -6.22 26.12
N LYS A 4 -3.27 -5.81 27.39
CA LYS A 4 -4.42 -5.84 28.28
C LYS A 4 -4.58 -4.51 29.00
N ILE A 5 -5.75 -3.92 28.91
CA ILE A 5 -6.16 -2.77 29.72
C ILE A 5 -7.27 -3.19 30.67
N ASP A 6 -7.18 -2.70 31.90
CA ASP A 6 -8.22 -2.89 32.91
C ASP A 6 -8.81 -1.51 33.22
N VAL A 7 -10.02 -1.26 32.70
CA VAL A 7 -10.74 -0.01 32.93
C VAL A 7 -11.80 -0.15 34.02
N ARG A 8 -11.76 -1.24 34.79
CA ARG A 8 -12.74 -1.45 35.84
C ARG A 8 -12.56 -0.43 36.96
N GLY A 9 -13.65 0.25 37.32
CA GLY A 9 -13.66 1.25 38.39
C GLY A 9 -12.99 2.58 38.03
N MET A 10 -12.64 2.79 36.75
CA MET A 10 -12.17 4.09 36.26
C MET A 10 -13.34 5.03 35.97
N GLU A 11 -13.08 6.33 36.09
CA GLU A 11 -13.98 7.35 35.56
C GLU A 11 -14.03 7.27 34.03
N HIS A 12 -15.16 7.67 33.46
CA HIS A 12 -15.46 7.53 32.03
C HIS A 12 -14.35 8.13 31.14
N ASP A 13 -13.99 9.40 31.34
CA ASP A 13 -12.94 10.07 30.56
C ASP A 13 -11.56 9.39 30.66
N GLN A 14 -11.24 8.77 31.80
CA GLN A 14 -9.97 8.10 32.01
C GLN A 14 -9.87 6.81 31.18
N ALA A 15 -10.96 6.05 31.12
CA ALA A 15 -11.02 4.82 30.33
C ALA A 15 -10.83 5.10 28.83
N PHE A 16 -11.44 6.16 28.31
CA PHE A 16 -11.30 6.57 26.91
C PHE A 16 -9.90 7.10 26.62
N THR A 17 -9.36 7.96 27.47
CA THR A 17 -7.99 8.49 27.33
C THR A 17 -6.98 7.35 27.25
N GLN A 18 -7.11 6.34 28.12
CA GLN A 18 -6.22 5.19 28.14
C GLN A 18 -6.37 4.30 26.90
N LEU A 19 -7.61 4.11 26.40
CA LEU A 19 -7.86 3.41 25.15
C LEU A 19 -7.21 4.13 23.96
N GLU A 20 -7.40 5.45 23.83
CA GLU A 20 -6.83 6.26 22.75
C GLU A 20 -5.30 6.22 22.75
N GLN A 21 -4.65 6.30 23.92
CA GLN A 21 -3.20 6.18 24.05
C GLN A 21 -2.69 4.83 23.53
N MET A 22 -3.40 3.73 23.80
CA MET A 22 -3.03 2.40 23.30
C MET A 22 -3.24 2.27 21.79
N ILE A 23 -4.30 2.86 21.23
CA ILE A 23 -4.54 2.88 19.79
C ILE A 23 -3.45 3.72 19.09
N GLN A 24 -3.14 4.91 19.60
CA GLN A 24 -2.12 5.81 19.05
C GLN A 24 -0.69 5.29 19.16
N ALA A 25 -0.41 4.43 20.14
CA ALA A 25 0.89 3.76 20.28
C ALA A 25 1.20 2.77 19.14
N GLY A 26 0.29 2.60 18.17
CA GLY A 26 0.53 1.80 16.96
C GLY A 26 0.44 0.30 17.23
N HIS A 27 -0.58 -0.11 17.99
CA HIS A 27 -0.70 -1.49 18.44
C HIS A 27 -0.94 -2.47 17.29
N SER A 28 -0.05 -3.45 17.14
CA SER A 28 -0.23 -4.57 16.23
C SER A 28 -0.76 -5.80 17.00
N GLY A 29 -1.98 -6.24 16.69
CA GLY A 29 -2.55 -7.49 17.23
C GLY A 29 -3.85 -7.31 18.00
N SER A 30 -4.19 -8.26 18.87
CA SER A 30 -5.38 -8.21 19.71
C SER A 30 -5.13 -7.40 21.00
N LEU A 31 -6.15 -6.66 21.44
CA LEU A 31 -6.21 -5.91 22.69
C LEU A 31 -7.37 -6.46 23.55
N GLU A 32 -7.07 -6.79 24.80
CA GLU A 32 -8.04 -7.24 25.79
C GLU A 32 -8.41 -6.09 26.73
N ILE A 33 -9.69 -5.80 26.90
CA ILE A 33 -10.20 -4.69 27.71
C ILE A 33 -11.17 -5.22 28.76
N LEU A 34 -10.81 -5.15 30.04
CA LEU A 34 -11.71 -5.48 31.14
C LEU A 34 -12.59 -4.29 31.51
N CYS A 35 -13.91 -4.48 31.53
CA CYS A 35 -14.93 -3.45 31.73
C CYS A 35 -15.84 -3.75 32.92
N SER A 36 -16.27 -2.70 33.63
CA SER A 36 -17.16 -2.79 34.81
C SER A 36 -18.64 -3.00 34.49
N GLY A 37 -19.10 -2.74 33.26
CA GLY A 37 -20.52 -2.77 32.93
C GLY A 37 -20.83 -2.52 31.45
N LYS A 38 -22.08 -2.78 31.06
CA LYS A 38 -22.54 -2.78 29.66
C LYS A 38 -22.44 -1.44 28.95
N GLU A 39 -22.62 -0.34 29.67
CA GLU A 39 -22.65 1.02 29.10
C GLU A 39 -21.28 1.40 28.55
N ILE A 40 -20.26 1.39 29.41
CA ILE A 40 -18.87 1.65 28.99
C ILE A 40 -18.38 0.65 27.94
N THR A 41 -18.79 -0.63 28.02
CA THR A 41 -18.43 -1.63 27.02
C THR A 41 -18.93 -1.28 25.63
N ASN A 42 -20.19 -0.87 25.48
CA ASN A 42 -20.75 -0.53 24.16
C ASN A 42 -20.08 0.69 23.54
N GLU A 43 -19.75 1.69 24.36
CA GLU A 43 -19.12 2.91 23.86
C GLU A 43 -17.66 2.69 23.45
N LEU A 44 -16.90 1.92 24.23
CA LEU A 44 -15.53 1.53 23.87
C LEU A 44 -15.50 0.70 22.57
N ILE A 45 -16.48 -0.18 22.35
CA ILE A 45 -16.64 -0.90 21.06
C ILE A 45 -16.86 0.08 19.90
N GLY A 46 -17.63 1.14 20.12
CA GLY A 46 -17.84 2.20 19.12
C GLY A 46 -16.53 2.85 18.70
N VAL A 47 -15.68 3.23 19.66
CA VAL A 47 -14.36 3.81 19.39
C VAL A 47 -13.44 2.81 18.69
N LEU A 48 -13.38 1.57 19.16
CA LEU A 48 -12.57 0.50 18.56
C LEU A 48 -12.97 0.22 17.11
N SER A 49 -14.26 0.17 16.84
CA SER A 49 -14.80 -0.06 15.49
C SER A 49 -14.49 1.11 14.55
N GLN A 50 -14.54 2.36 15.04
CA GLN A 50 -14.10 3.53 14.27
C GLN A 50 -12.61 3.46 13.90
N HIS A 51 -11.81 2.77 14.71
CA HIS A 51 -10.38 2.53 14.45
C HIS A 51 -10.11 1.19 13.75
N GLY A 52 -11.13 0.58 13.13
CA GLY A 52 -10.97 -0.60 12.29
C GLY A 52 -10.72 -1.91 13.04
N ALA A 53 -11.03 -1.98 14.34
CA ALA A 53 -10.99 -3.22 15.09
C ALA A 53 -12.28 -4.04 14.91
N THR A 54 -12.14 -5.36 14.89
CA THR A 54 -13.24 -6.28 15.10
C THR A 54 -13.31 -6.62 16.59
N CYS A 55 -14.49 -6.54 17.21
CA CYS A 55 -14.64 -6.73 18.66
C CYS A 55 -15.51 -7.94 18.99
N ASP A 56 -14.99 -8.83 19.83
CA ASP A 56 -15.75 -9.88 20.51
C ASP A 56 -15.92 -9.52 21.98
N VAL A 57 -17.09 -9.78 22.56
CA VAL A 57 -17.36 -9.51 23.98
C VAL A 57 -17.57 -10.81 24.74
N LEU A 58 -16.72 -11.05 25.74
CA LEU A 58 -16.89 -12.14 26.70
C LEU A 58 -17.54 -11.61 27.96
N VAL A 59 -18.56 -12.32 28.46
CA VAL A 59 -19.29 -11.95 29.67
C VAL A 59 -18.99 -12.98 30.77
N ALA A 60 -18.57 -12.51 31.94
CA ALA A 60 -18.31 -13.32 33.13
C ALA A 60 -19.04 -12.74 34.36
N GLU A 61 -19.06 -13.48 35.46
CA GLU A 61 -19.69 -13.01 36.72
C GLU A 61 -19.02 -11.74 37.27
N GLU A 62 -17.74 -11.52 36.96
CA GLU A 62 -16.92 -10.42 37.47
C GLU A 62 -16.86 -9.19 36.54
N GLY A 63 -17.54 -9.23 35.38
CA GLY A 63 -17.56 -8.13 34.41
C GLY A 63 -17.61 -8.58 32.95
N GLN A 64 -17.29 -7.65 32.05
CA GLN A 64 -17.21 -7.90 30.61
C GLN A 64 -15.77 -7.70 30.11
N THR A 65 -15.36 -8.51 29.15
CA THR A 65 -14.06 -8.37 28.49
C THR A 65 -14.28 -8.16 27.00
N ILE A 66 -13.74 -7.08 26.45
CA ILE A 66 -13.69 -6.86 25.00
C ILE A 66 -12.38 -7.45 24.48
N ILE A 67 -12.46 -8.29 23.46
CA ILE A 67 -11.32 -8.73 22.66
C ILE A 67 -11.40 -7.95 21.34
N ALA A 68 -10.61 -6.89 21.24
CA ALA A 68 -10.49 -6.09 20.03
C ALA A 68 -9.34 -6.64 19.18
N SER A 69 -9.64 -7.17 18.01
CA SER A 69 -8.65 -7.58 17.03
C SER A 69 -8.48 -6.48 16.01
N PHE A 70 -7.35 -5.79 16.06
CA PHE A 70 -6.96 -4.91 14.97
C PHE A 70 -6.41 -5.80 13.88
N SER A 71 -7.10 -5.88 12.74
CA SER A 71 -6.44 -6.38 11.55
C SER A 71 -5.26 -5.45 11.33
N VAL A 72 -4.04 -5.96 11.49
CA VAL A 72 -2.86 -5.28 11.00
C VAL A 72 -3.08 -5.24 9.49
N GLN A 73 -3.71 -4.19 8.99
CA GLN A 73 -3.30 -3.67 7.71
C GLN A 73 -1.86 -3.26 7.97
N SER A 74 -0.97 -4.23 7.77
CA SER A 74 0.38 -3.95 7.37
C SER A 74 0.18 -3.00 6.21
N VAL A 75 0.34 -1.69 6.47
CA VAL A 75 0.52 -0.73 5.40
C VAL A 75 1.85 -1.18 4.81
N MET A 76 1.78 -2.17 3.93
CA MET A 76 2.90 -2.60 3.13
C MET A 76 3.28 -1.34 2.39
N LYS A 77 4.40 -0.73 2.78
CA LYS A 77 4.91 0.50 2.17
C LYS A 77 4.84 0.32 0.66
N GLN A 78 4.02 1.15 0.00
CA GLN A 78 3.86 1.07 -1.44
C GLN A 78 5.20 1.40 -2.08
N LYS A 79 5.78 0.41 -2.76
CA LYS A 79 7.11 0.51 -3.35
C LYS A 79 7.03 1.30 -4.66
N SER A 80 8.15 1.83 -5.10
CA SER A 80 8.25 2.42 -6.45
C SER A 80 9.18 1.60 -7.32
N TYR A 81 8.82 1.44 -8.59
CA TYR A 81 9.63 0.68 -9.54
C TYR A 81 10.30 1.61 -10.54
N ILE A 82 11.55 1.28 -10.88
CA ILE A 82 12.33 1.95 -11.91
C ILE A 82 12.56 0.96 -13.03
N VAL A 83 12.08 1.25 -14.23
CA VAL A 83 12.11 0.33 -15.37
C VAL A 83 13.05 0.88 -16.43
N GLY A 84 14.24 0.30 -16.53
CA GLY A 84 15.29 0.77 -17.45
C GLY A 84 15.29 0.09 -18.82
N SER A 85 14.48 -0.94 -19.01
CA SER A 85 14.47 -1.78 -20.21
C SER A 85 13.07 -2.23 -20.62
N ASP A 86 12.86 -2.50 -21.91
CA ASP A 86 11.70 -3.21 -22.46
C ASP A 86 11.83 -4.75 -22.35
N THR A 87 12.92 -5.23 -21.76
CA THR A 87 13.20 -6.63 -21.44
C THR A 87 13.46 -6.81 -19.95
N LEU A 88 13.12 -7.98 -19.40
CA LEU A 88 13.40 -8.32 -18.01
C LEU A 88 14.54 -9.33 -17.92
N GLY A 89 15.55 -9.03 -17.09
CA GLY A 89 16.76 -9.84 -16.96
C GLY A 89 17.78 -9.59 -18.08
N LYS A 90 18.80 -10.43 -18.15
CA LYS A 90 19.85 -10.37 -19.19
C LYS A 90 19.96 -11.73 -19.88
N GLY A 91 20.13 -11.71 -21.20
CA GLY A 91 20.21 -12.93 -22.01
C GLY A 91 19.58 -12.70 -23.38
N ASP A 92 18.65 -13.58 -23.75
CA ASP A 92 17.92 -13.48 -25.01
C ASP A 92 16.78 -12.45 -24.93
N ASP A 93 16.75 -11.51 -25.87
CA ASP A 93 15.79 -10.40 -25.90
C ASP A 93 14.35 -10.85 -26.14
N VAL A 94 14.15 -11.94 -26.91
CA VAL A 94 12.81 -12.47 -27.18
C VAL A 94 12.21 -13.03 -25.90
N ILE A 95 13.00 -13.75 -25.10
CA ILE A 95 12.58 -14.21 -23.78
C ILE A 95 12.43 -13.03 -22.82
N GLY A 96 13.39 -12.11 -22.78
CA GLY A 96 13.35 -10.94 -21.90
C GLY A 96 12.09 -10.09 -22.12
N SER A 97 11.69 -9.87 -23.37
CA SER A 97 10.46 -9.14 -23.71
C SER A 97 9.20 -9.89 -23.26
N LYS A 98 9.15 -11.23 -23.43
CA LYS A 98 8.04 -12.06 -22.92
C LYS A 98 7.94 -12.00 -21.40
N LEU A 99 9.08 -12.04 -20.70
CA LEU A 99 9.14 -11.95 -19.25
C LEU A 99 8.69 -10.57 -18.75
N MET A 100 9.11 -9.49 -19.40
CA MET A 100 8.66 -8.14 -19.06
C MET A 100 7.15 -7.98 -19.24
N ASN A 101 6.61 -8.48 -20.34
CA ASN A 101 5.16 -8.49 -20.56
C ASN A 101 4.42 -9.32 -19.50
N ALA A 102 4.91 -10.53 -19.19
CA ALA A 102 4.32 -11.38 -18.15
C ALA A 102 4.37 -10.71 -16.77
N PHE A 103 5.48 -10.04 -16.44
CA PHE A 103 5.66 -9.32 -15.19
C PHE A 103 4.57 -8.27 -14.98
N PHE A 104 4.32 -7.40 -15.95
CA PHE A 104 3.30 -6.36 -15.81
C PHE A 104 1.88 -6.91 -15.80
N ASN A 105 1.59 -7.89 -16.66
CA ASN A 105 0.27 -8.55 -16.67
C ASN A 105 -0.06 -9.13 -15.30
N VAL A 106 0.83 -9.96 -14.75
CA VAL A 106 0.67 -10.55 -13.42
C VAL A 106 0.63 -9.47 -12.34
N SER A 107 1.52 -8.47 -12.38
CA SER A 107 1.50 -7.36 -11.42
C SER A 107 0.17 -6.61 -11.40
N SER A 108 -0.48 -6.45 -12.57
CA SER A 108 -1.77 -5.77 -12.68
C SER A 108 -2.95 -6.55 -12.07
N GLU A 109 -2.78 -7.85 -11.81
CA GLU A 109 -3.81 -8.71 -11.21
C GLU A 109 -3.86 -8.60 -9.68
N TYR A 110 -2.77 -8.18 -9.04
CA TYR A 110 -2.71 -8.01 -7.58
C TYR A 110 -3.49 -6.77 -7.13
N ASP A 111 -4.09 -6.83 -5.93
CA ASP A 111 -4.75 -5.69 -5.31
C ASP A 111 -3.74 -4.63 -4.85
N GLN A 112 -2.59 -5.09 -4.35
CA GLN A 112 -1.53 -4.21 -3.95
C GLN A 112 -0.64 -3.85 -5.15
N VAL A 113 -0.64 -2.57 -5.50
CA VAL A 113 0.12 -2.00 -6.62
C VAL A 113 1.25 -1.08 -6.10
N PRO A 114 2.33 -0.85 -6.89
CA PRO A 114 3.34 0.13 -6.53
C PRO A 114 2.76 1.54 -6.46
N ALA A 115 3.39 2.40 -5.65
CA ALA A 115 3.04 3.83 -5.58
C ALA A 115 3.30 4.49 -6.94
N SER A 116 4.47 4.25 -7.53
CA SER A 116 4.82 4.77 -8.85
C SER A 116 5.69 3.81 -9.64
N VAL A 117 5.68 3.95 -10.97
CA VAL A 117 6.61 3.31 -11.88
C VAL A 117 7.22 4.37 -12.80
N PHE A 118 8.56 4.48 -12.78
CA PHE A 118 9.30 5.40 -13.65
C PHE A 118 9.99 4.62 -14.77
N PHE A 119 9.58 4.87 -16.01
CA PHE A 119 10.14 4.25 -17.21
C PHE A 119 11.23 5.14 -17.83
N MET A 120 12.37 4.56 -18.15
CA MET A 120 13.47 5.24 -18.84
C MET A 120 14.19 4.31 -19.82
N ASN A 121 15.07 4.89 -20.64
CA ASN A 121 15.80 4.17 -21.70
C ASN A 121 14.80 3.36 -22.56
N THR A 122 15.05 2.09 -22.90
CA THR A 122 14.12 1.33 -23.76
C THR A 122 12.81 0.98 -23.06
N GLY A 123 12.76 1.06 -21.72
CA GLY A 123 11.53 0.84 -20.94
C GLY A 123 10.39 1.77 -21.33
N VAL A 124 10.66 2.98 -21.85
CA VAL A 124 9.62 3.89 -22.32
C VAL A 124 8.76 3.31 -23.45
N LYS A 125 9.28 2.34 -24.19
CA LYS A 125 8.54 1.64 -25.27
C LYS A 125 7.40 0.77 -24.74
N LEU A 126 7.37 0.46 -23.45
CA LEU A 126 6.27 -0.28 -22.83
C LEU A 126 5.02 0.59 -22.66
N CYS A 127 5.18 1.92 -22.68
CA CYS A 127 4.11 2.89 -22.43
C CYS A 127 3.47 3.47 -23.70
N ILE A 128 3.90 3.02 -24.88
CA ILE A 128 3.39 3.53 -26.17
C ILE A 128 2.28 2.65 -26.76
N GLU A 129 1.55 3.21 -27.72
CA GLU A 129 0.54 2.48 -28.50
C GLU A 129 1.10 1.18 -29.09
N GLY A 130 0.33 0.09 -28.95
CA GLY A 130 0.70 -1.23 -29.47
C GLY A 130 1.70 -2.02 -28.62
N ALA A 131 2.19 -1.47 -27.49
CA ALA A 131 3.06 -2.21 -26.59
C ALA A 131 2.32 -3.41 -25.94
N PRO A 132 2.93 -4.60 -25.86
CA PRO A 132 2.27 -5.79 -25.29
C PRO A 132 1.78 -5.61 -23.85
N ALA A 133 2.52 -4.84 -23.04
CA ALA A 133 2.21 -4.59 -21.63
C ALA A 133 1.23 -3.43 -21.40
N LEU A 134 0.79 -2.74 -22.45
CA LEU A 134 0.07 -1.46 -22.34
C LEU A 134 -1.21 -1.56 -21.49
N GLU A 135 -2.03 -2.59 -21.72
CA GLU A 135 -3.29 -2.76 -20.98
C GLU A 135 -3.06 -3.07 -19.50
N ALA A 136 -2.00 -3.80 -19.17
CA ALA A 136 -1.61 -4.05 -17.78
C ALA A 136 -1.16 -2.76 -17.08
N LEU A 137 -0.40 -1.90 -17.77
CA LEU A 137 0.01 -0.60 -17.25
C LEU A 137 -1.18 0.33 -17.02
N LYS A 138 -2.17 0.33 -17.92
CA LYS A 138 -3.43 1.08 -17.71
C LYS A 138 -4.18 0.59 -16.48
N LYS A 139 -4.31 -0.72 -16.28
CA LYS A 139 -4.91 -1.29 -15.06
C LYS A 139 -4.17 -0.89 -13.79
N LEU A 140 -2.84 -0.85 -13.81
CA LEU A 140 -2.06 -0.35 -12.67
C LEU A 140 -2.35 1.12 -12.40
N ALA A 141 -2.43 1.95 -13.44
CA ALA A 141 -2.79 3.36 -13.31
C ALA A 141 -4.21 3.56 -12.75
N GLU A 142 -5.19 2.77 -13.21
CA GLU A 142 -6.56 2.75 -12.68
C GLU A 142 -6.61 2.35 -11.21
N LYS A 143 -5.70 1.47 -10.77
CA LYS A 143 -5.52 1.07 -9.36
C LYS A 143 -4.73 2.08 -8.53
N GLY A 144 -4.33 3.22 -9.12
CA GLY A 144 -3.68 4.32 -8.41
C GLY A 144 -2.15 4.33 -8.50
N THR A 145 -1.52 3.47 -9.30
CA THR A 145 -0.08 3.59 -9.59
C THR A 145 0.20 4.82 -10.47
N GLU A 146 1.06 5.71 -10.00
CA GLU A 146 1.55 6.82 -10.84
C GLU A 146 2.55 6.30 -11.88
N ILE A 147 2.29 6.57 -13.17
CA ILE A 147 3.18 6.17 -14.26
C ILE A 147 3.88 7.39 -14.84
N LEU A 148 5.22 7.41 -14.73
CA LEU A 148 6.09 8.47 -15.23
C LEU A 148 7.00 7.90 -16.32
N VAL A 149 7.14 8.64 -17.43
CA VAL A 149 7.88 8.17 -18.61
C VAL A 149 8.88 9.23 -19.04
N CYS A 150 10.17 8.88 -19.04
CA CYS A 150 11.25 9.82 -19.33
C CYS A 150 11.07 10.53 -20.69
N GLY A 151 10.83 11.85 -20.64
CA GLY A 151 10.59 12.67 -21.84
C GLY A 151 11.76 12.66 -22.82
N THR A 152 12.99 12.79 -22.32
CA THR A 152 14.20 12.75 -23.16
C THR A 152 14.32 11.43 -23.93
N CYS A 153 13.92 10.29 -23.35
CA CYS A 153 13.95 9.00 -24.03
C CYS A 153 12.85 8.90 -25.10
N LEU A 154 11.64 9.39 -24.81
CA LEU A 154 10.56 9.45 -25.80
C LEU A 154 10.95 10.32 -26.99
N ASP A 155 11.56 11.48 -26.73
CA ASP A 155 12.07 12.40 -27.74
C ASP A 155 13.20 11.73 -28.57
N PHE A 156 14.15 11.05 -27.90
CA PHE A 156 15.24 10.34 -28.57
C PHE A 156 14.76 9.24 -29.53
N PHE A 157 13.75 8.47 -29.15
CA PHE A 157 13.18 7.42 -30.01
C PHE A 157 12.16 7.95 -31.02
N GLY A 158 11.77 9.22 -30.96
CA GLY A 158 10.76 9.81 -31.84
C GLY A 158 9.37 9.19 -31.68
N ILE A 159 8.99 8.85 -30.45
CA ILE A 159 7.73 8.14 -30.11
C ILE A 159 6.88 8.87 -29.07
N LYS A 160 7.14 10.16 -28.85
CA LYS A 160 6.44 10.96 -27.83
C LYS A 160 4.96 11.15 -28.13
N ASP A 161 4.61 11.27 -29.40
CA ASP A 161 3.24 11.33 -29.91
C ASP A 161 2.47 10.03 -29.75
N LYS A 162 3.17 8.91 -29.51
CA LYS A 162 2.59 7.57 -29.31
C LYS A 162 2.41 7.20 -27.85
N LEU A 163 2.70 8.10 -26.90
CA LEU A 163 2.55 7.81 -25.48
C LEU A 163 1.08 7.52 -25.16
N ALA A 164 0.80 6.30 -24.69
CA ALA A 164 -0.57 5.81 -24.50
C ALA A 164 -0.96 5.61 -23.04
N VAL A 165 0.01 5.61 -22.11
CA VAL A 165 -0.23 5.55 -20.66
C VAL A 165 0.86 6.31 -19.90
N GLY A 166 0.47 6.98 -18.81
CA GLY A 166 1.37 7.73 -17.96
C GLY A 166 1.59 9.17 -18.41
N GLN A 167 2.44 9.88 -17.65
CA GLN A 167 2.80 11.28 -17.89
C GLN A 167 4.28 11.39 -18.22
N VAL A 168 4.64 12.42 -18.99
CA VAL A 168 6.04 12.72 -19.30
C VAL A 168 6.76 13.15 -18.03
N GLY A 169 7.72 12.32 -17.59
CA GLY A 169 8.57 12.56 -16.43
C GLY A 169 9.95 13.08 -16.81
N THR A 170 10.63 13.60 -15.80
CA THR A 170 11.96 14.21 -15.85
C THR A 170 12.90 13.54 -14.86
N MET A 171 14.19 13.91 -14.88
CA MET A 171 15.13 13.44 -13.87
C MET A 171 14.85 14.00 -12.47
N HIS A 172 14.16 15.15 -12.36
CA HIS A 172 13.73 15.66 -11.06
C HIS A 172 12.71 14.73 -10.39
N ASP A 173 11.79 14.17 -11.19
CA ASP A 173 10.79 13.22 -10.70
C ASP A 173 11.46 11.93 -10.21
N LEU A 174 12.42 11.41 -10.99
CA LEU A 174 13.19 10.23 -10.59
C LEU A 174 13.97 10.45 -9.28
N ILE A 175 14.66 11.58 -9.14
CA ILE A 175 15.36 11.93 -7.90
C ILE A 175 14.35 12.13 -6.75
N GLY A 176 13.19 12.71 -7.04
CA GLY A 176 12.07 12.83 -6.11
C GLY A 176 11.64 11.45 -5.57
N ILE A 177 11.47 10.46 -6.45
CA ILE A 177 11.16 9.09 -6.06
C ILE A 177 12.24 8.55 -5.11
N TYR A 178 13.51 8.68 -5.44
CA TYR A 178 14.60 8.18 -4.58
C TYR A 178 14.68 8.85 -3.21
N HIS A 179 14.32 10.13 -3.10
CA HIS A 179 14.36 10.86 -1.83
C HIS A 179 13.14 10.61 -0.95
N HIS A 180 11.96 10.42 -1.53
CA HIS A 180 10.71 10.34 -0.77
C HIS A 180 10.22 8.90 -0.56
N GLN A 181 10.64 7.95 -1.40
CA GLN A 181 10.18 6.56 -1.29
C GLN A 181 11.12 5.73 -0.44
N THR A 182 10.53 4.98 0.49
CA THR A 182 11.29 4.14 1.43
C THR A 182 11.88 2.91 0.78
N GLU A 183 11.25 2.42 -0.29
CA GLU A 183 11.70 1.25 -1.04
C GLU A 183 11.52 1.48 -2.53
N VAL A 184 12.64 1.40 -3.26
CA VAL A 184 12.69 1.52 -4.70
C VAL A 184 13.33 0.27 -5.30
N ILE A 185 12.66 -0.34 -6.27
CA ILE A 185 13.11 -1.55 -6.95
C ILE A 185 13.43 -1.21 -8.41
N THR A 186 14.63 -1.53 -8.86
CA THR A 186 15.02 -1.36 -10.27
C THR A 186 14.87 -2.68 -11.02
N LEU A 187 14.21 -2.63 -12.17
CA LEU A 187 13.98 -3.72 -13.11
C LEU A 187 14.84 -3.57 -14.37
#